data_AF-A0A938YP55-F1
#
_entry.id   AF-A0A938YP55-F1
#
_cell.length_a   1.000
_cell.length_b   1.000
_cell.length_c   1.000
_cell.angle_alpha   90.00
_cell.angle_beta   90.00
_cell.angle_gamma   90.00
#
_symmetry.space_group_name_H-M   'P 1'
#
loop_
_entity.id
_entity.type
_entity.pdbx_description
1 polymer ?
#
loop_
_entity_poly.entity_id
_entity_poly.type
_entity_poly.pdbx_seq_one_letter_code
_entity_poly.pdbx_strand_id
1 'polypeptide(L)'
;MTRSHPPRTGAPRVLARRAPAGSPGGSVQPVFAGVTRSAAVFALLVGAAALVAVLVSSGVTRMPPIAGLAEPSPVVRWGIPTARILVDLAAVTTAGLALLARFIGFDRPERSEPVLRRTYRVAEWSAWTWTVAAVVSVVLLTAELQPGSVPSPGDVWTYVASIAAGKGLLLSAGCGLLSVWLVRLTRRHGERVPAELRAGVALFGLLPLPLTGHATNWDYHDLSMVSMELHVVAASAWAGGLGAVVVFLSGRADLLAVALPRFSRLATWCVVVVGLSGVFNGLLELAVSPVTNLPESLWQTRYGVLILAKTALMIVVAAIAVVVRQRLLPRILDRRRTAVAVWCGWELVVLGMAFGVAVALTRSSVLPF
;
A
#
# COMPACT_ATOMS: atom_id res chain seq x y z
N MET A 1 -83.91 7.68 32.42
CA MET A 1 -82.52 7.89 31.98
C MET A 1 -81.68 8.18 33.22
N THR A 2 -81.04 7.16 33.81
CA THR A 2 -79.57 6.93 33.77
C THR A 2 -78.80 8.07 34.46
N ARG A 3 -78.12 7.92 35.61
CA ARG A 3 -77.18 6.87 36.06
C ARG A 3 -76.92 6.99 37.57
N SER A 4 -76.59 5.84 38.15
CA SER A 4 -75.99 5.57 39.45
C SER A 4 -74.49 5.92 39.50
N HIS A 5 -74.00 6.42 40.65
CA HIS A 5 -72.68 6.09 41.19
C HIS A 5 -72.57 6.41 42.71
N PRO A 6 -71.94 5.55 43.54
CA PRO A 6 -71.90 5.67 45.00
C PRO A 6 -70.46 6.05 45.49
N PRO A 7 -70.05 5.88 46.78
CA PRO A 7 -69.33 6.88 47.57
C PRO A 7 -67.79 6.75 47.57
N ARG A 8 -67.12 7.83 47.98
CA ARG A 8 -65.68 7.87 48.28
C ARG A 8 -65.36 7.05 49.54
N THR A 9 -64.60 5.97 49.40
CA THR A 9 -63.90 5.30 50.51
C THR A 9 -62.41 5.21 50.19
N GLY A 10 -61.59 5.77 51.08
CA GLY A 10 -60.13 5.75 50.99
C GLY A 10 -59.56 4.41 51.47
N ALA A 11 -58.60 3.89 50.74
CA ALA A 11 -57.75 2.75 51.09
C ALA A 11 -56.31 3.03 50.56
N PRO A 12 -55.27 2.29 50.97
CA PRO A 12 -54.18 2.81 51.79
C PRO A 12 -52.92 3.18 50.98
N ARG A 13 -52.09 4.07 51.53
CA ARG A 13 -50.74 4.41 51.03
C ARG A 13 -49.87 3.16 50.91
N VAL A 14 -49.60 2.73 49.68
CA VAL A 14 -48.53 1.77 49.38
C VAL A 14 -47.18 2.48 49.50
N LEU A 15 -46.36 2.02 50.44
CA LEU A 15 -44.95 2.40 50.60
C LEU A 15 -44.17 2.05 49.33
N ALA A 16 -43.84 3.05 48.51
CA ALA A 16 -42.95 2.91 47.38
C ALA A 16 -41.53 2.60 47.88
N ARG A 17 -41.09 1.37 47.64
CA ARG A 17 -39.72 0.89 47.86
C ARG A 17 -38.77 1.71 46.97
N ARG A 18 -37.92 2.54 47.58
CA ARG A 18 -36.84 3.27 46.89
C ARG A 18 -35.91 2.27 46.20
N ALA A 19 -35.79 2.36 44.87
CA ALA A 19 -34.68 1.77 44.12
C ALA A 19 -33.38 2.52 44.46
N PRO A 20 -32.22 1.85 44.52
CA PRO A 20 -30.95 2.53 44.79
C PRO A 20 -30.60 3.44 43.61
N ALA A 21 -30.26 4.69 43.94
CA ALA A 21 -29.83 5.70 42.99
C ALA A 21 -28.59 5.23 42.23
N GLY A 22 -28.71 5.07 40.91
CA GLY A 22 -27.56 4.93 40.02
C GLY A 22 -26.71 6.19 40.12
N SER A 23 -25.45 6.02 40.50
CA SER A 23 -24.45 7.08 40.51
C SER A 23 -24.40 7.81 39.16
N PRO A 24 -24.40 9.16 39.13
CA PRO A 24 -24.27 9.89 37.89
C PRO A 24 -22.91 9.57 37.26
N GLY A 25 -22.96 9.27 35.96
CA GLY A 25 -21.86 8.74 35.19
C GLY A 25 -20.54 9.47 35.46
N GLY A 26 -19.58 8.73 36.01
CA GLY A 26 -18.18 9.09 35.91
C GLY A 26 -17.88 9.26 34.42
N SER A 27 -17.63 10.50 34.03
CA SER A 27 -17.06 10.82 32.72
C SER A 27 -15.74 10.07 32.62
N VAL A 28 -15.77 8.88 32.03
CA VAL A 28 -14.57 8.15 31.64
C VAL A 28 -13.88 9.03 30.61
N GLN A 29 -12.94 9.84 31.08
CA GLN A 29 -12.10 10.65 30.20
C GLN A 29 -11.40 9.71 29.22
N PRO A 30 -11.36 10.03 27.93
CA PRO A 30 -10.72 9.17 26.94
C PRO A 30 -9.20 9.24 27.14
N VAL A 31 -8.66 8.35 27.97
CA VAL A 31 -7.23 8.08 27.99
C VAL A 31 -6.91 7.30 26.71
N PHE A 32 -6.61 8.05 25.66
CA PHE A 32 -6.04 7.54 24.43
C PHE A 32 -4.66 6.98 24.74
N ALA A 33 -4.54 5.66 24.75
CA ALA A 33 -3.27 5.00 24.45
C ALA A 33 -2.96 5.23 22.95
N GLY A 34 -2.49 6.44 22.65
CA GLY A 34 -1.56 6.79 21.58
C GLY A 34 -1.77 6.24 20.17
N VAL A 35 -2.86 6.60 19.48
CA VAL A 35 -2.95 6.40 18.02
C VAL A 35 -2.41 7.61 17.22
N THR A 36 -2.41 8.81 17.80
CA THR A 36 -1.79 9.98 17.17
C THR A 36 -0.25 9.94 17.20
N ARG A 37 0.34 9.23 18.18
CA ARG A 37 1.76 8.82 18.14
C ARG A 37 2.00 7.63 17.19
N SER A 38 1.01 6.78 16.92
CA SER A 38 1.19 5.55 16.14
C SER A 38 1.17 5.75 14.62
N ALA A 39 0.48 6.75 14.07
CA ALA A 39 0.53 7.01 12.62
C ALA A 39 1.90 7.53 12.16
N ALA A 40 2.53 8.38 12.97
CA ALA A 40 3.89 8.88 12.73
C ALA A 40 4.93 7.77 12.91
N VAL A 41 4.82 6.96 13.97
CA VAL A 41 5.68 5.78 14.18
C VAL A 41 5.47 4.75 13.07
N PHE A 42 4.23 4.55 12.62
CA PHE A 42 3.91 3.67 11.49
C PHE A 42 4.53 4.16 10.18
N ALA A 43 4.38 5.45 9.86
CA ALA A 43 5.03 6.06 8.70
C ALA A 43 6.56 6.01 8.80
N LEU A 44 7.12 6.17 10.00
CA LEU A 44 8.54 6.05 10.28
C LEU A 44 9.03 4.60 10.08
N LEU A 45 8.28 3.59 10.54
CA LEU A 45 8.62 2.18 10.39
C LEU A 45 8.54 1.73 8.94
N VAL A 46 7.51 2.15 8.20
CA VAL A 46 7.40 1.88 6.75
C VAL A 46 8.52 2.60 6.00
N GLY A 47 8.79 3.86 6.33
CA GLY A 47 9.89 4.63 5.75
C GLY A 47 11.27 4.04 6.06
N ALA A 48 11.48 3.55 7.29
CA ALA A 48 12.71 2.89 7.70
C ALA A 48 12.87 1.52 7.02
N ALA A 49 11.80 0.73 6.89
CA ALA A 49 11.83 -0.53 6.15
C ALA A 49 12.15 -0.30 4.67
N ALA A 50 11.54 0.72 4.04
CA ALA A 50 11.82 1.12 2.66
C ALA A 50 13.26 1.65 2.50
N LEU A 51 13.77 2.41 3.48
CA LEU A 51 15.15 2.90 3.49
C LEU A 51 16.15 1.76 3.65
N VAL A 52 15.92 0.83 4.59
CA VAL A 52 16.78 -0.35 4.81
C VAL A 52 16.77 -1.24 3.58
N ALA A 53 15.62 -1.48 2.97
CA ALA A 53 15.49 -2.18 1.69
C ALA A 53 16.39 -1.59 0.60
N VAL A 54 16.47 -0.25 0.54
CA VAL A 54 17.26 0.47 -0.45
C VAL A 54 18.75 0.48 -0.11
N LEU A 55 19.11 0.64 1.15
CA LEU A 55 20.50 0.58 1.60
C LEU A 55 21.07 -0.84 1.42
N VAL A 56 20.28 -1.87 1.71
CA VAL A 56 20.65 -3.27 1.51
C VAL A 56 20.74 -3.58 0.01
N SER A 57 19.78 -3.16 -0.82
CA SER A 57 19.87 -3.42 -2.27
C SER A 57 21.03 -2.67 -2.92
N SER A 58 21.23 -1.39 -2.60
CA SER A 58 22.34 -0.59 -3.16
C SER A 58 23.72 -1.02 -2.67
N GLY A 59 23.83 -1.52 -1.43
CA GLY A 59 25.08 -2.03 -0.88
C GLY A 59 25.45 -3.43 -1.38
N VAL A 60 24.47 -4.33 -1.50
CA VAL A 60 24.69 -5.74 -1.87
C VAL A 60 24.83 -5.94 -3.38
N THR A 61 24.27 -5.05 -4.21
CA THR A 61 24.30 -5.15 -5.68
C THR A 61 25.31 -4.21 -6.36
N ARG A 62 26.26 -3.66 -5.60
CA ARG A 62 27.32 -2.81 -6.14
C ARG A 62 28.16 -3.59 -7.16
N MET A 63 28.01 -3.29 -8.44
CA MET A 63 28.98 -3.72 -9.45
C MET A 63 30.30 -2.98 -9.20
N PRO A 64 31.45 -3.67 -9.25
CA PRO A 64 32.75 -3.00 -9.20
C PRO A 64 32.85 -1.99 -10.34
N PRO A 65 33.42 -0.79 -10.11
CA PRO A 65 33.61 0.19 -11.17
C PRO A 65 34.43 -0.43 -12.30
N ILE A 66 33.92 -0.32 -13.52
CA ILE A 66 34.59 -0.82 -14.72
C ILE A 66 35.63 0.22 -15.13
N ALA A 67 36.90 -0.18 -15.16
CA ALA A 67 37.99 0.71 -15.54
C ALA A 67 37.75 1.31 -16.94
N GLY A 68 37.73 2.63 -17.05
CA GLY A 68 37.57 3.37 -18.31
C GLY A 68 36.17 3.88 -18.63
N LEU A 69 35.15 3.56 -17.82
CA LEU A 69 33.81 4.14 -17.95
C LEU A 69 33.60 5.26 -16.92
N ALA A 70 33.02 6.38 -17.38
CA ALA A 70 32.66 7.48 -16.51
C ALA A 70 31.47 7.07 -15.63
N GLU A 71 31.67 7.10 -14.32
CA GLU A 71 30.63 6.77 -13.34
C GLU A 71 29.59 7.90 -13.24
N PRO A 72 28.29 7.58 -13.15
CA PRO A 72 27.25 8.58 -12.89
C PRO A 72 27.55 9.34 -11.60
N SER A 73 27.23 10.64 -11.54
CA SER A 73 27.51 11.45 -10.35
C SER A 73 26.83 10.89 -9.08
N PRO A 74 27.34 11.17 -7.85
CA PRO A 74 26.70 10.72 -6.61
C PRO A 74 25.22 11.08 -6.52
N VAL A 75 24.84 12.25 -7.05
CA VAL A 75 23.46 12.74 -7.07
C VAL A 75 22.57 11.84 -7.92
N VAL A 76 23.02 11.41 -9.10
CA VAL A 76 22.28 10.49 -9.96
C VAL A 76 22.18 9.11 -9.31
N ARG A 77 23.30 8.61 -8.78
CA ARG A 77 23.38 7.27 -8.16
C ARG A 77 22.42 7.09 -6.99
N TRP A 78 22.34 8.06 -6.08
CA TRP A 78 21.42 8.01 -4.94
C TRP A 78 20.03 8.58 -5.27
N GLY A 79 19.96 9.50 -6.22
CA GLY A 79 18.72 10.14 -6.65
C GLY A 79 17.76 9.16 -7.30
N ILE A 80 18.23 8.30 -8.21
CA ILE A 80 17.37 7.34 -8.93
C ILE A 80 16.60 6.43 -7.97
N PRO A 81 17.26 5.68 -7.06
CA PRO A 81 16.53 4.81 -6.13
C PRO A 81 15.63 5.61 -5.18
N THR A 82 16.06 6.80 -4.74
CA THR A 82 15.25 7.67 -3.88
C THR A 82 13.96 8.11 -4.58
N ALA A 83 14.08 8.62 -5.82
CA ALA A 83 12.93 9.04 -6.62
C ALA A 83 12.00 7.86 -6.90
N ARG A 84 12.54 6.66 -7.15
CA ARG A 84 11.74 5.46 -7.36
C ARG A 84 10.90 5.09 -6.14
N ILE A 85 11.48 5.08 -4.94
CA ILE A 85 10.73 4.81 -3.70
C ILE A 85 9.62 5.84 -3.52
N LEU A 86 9.91 7.12 -3.79
CA LEU A 86 8.93 8.19 -3.68
C LEU A 86 7.77 7.98 -4.66
N VAL A 87 8.05 7.59 -5.90
CA VAL A 87 7.02 7.20 -6.87
C VAL A 87 6.16 6.06 -6.32
N ASP A 88 6.79 4.95 -5.92
CA ASP A 88 6.08 3.74 -5.49
C ASP A 88 5.23 4.01 -4.24
N LEU A 89 5.79 4.61 -3.18
CA LEU A 89 5.06 4.91 -1.95
C LEU A 89 3.93 5.92 -2.17
N ALA A 90 4.17 6.96 -2.97
CA ALA A 90 3.19 8.00 -3.20
C ALA A 90 2.03 7.50 -4.07
N ALA A 91 2.31 6.70 -5.09
CA ALA A 91 1.31 6.06 -5.94
C ALA A 91 0.48 5.02 -5.16
N VAL A 92 1.12 4.14 -4.38
CA VAL A 92 0.44 3.15 -3.51
C VAL A 92 -0.43 3.85 -2.47
N THR A 93 0.04 4.94 -1.87
CA THR A 93 -0.75 5.75 -0.92
C THR A 93 -1.97 6.36 -1.61
N THR A 94 -1.79 6.91 -2.82
CA THR A 94 -2.89 7.51 -3.61
C THR A 94 -3.95 6.46 -3.96
N ALA A 95 -3.53 5.28 -4.43
CA ALA A 95 -4.43 4.17 -4.72
C ALA A 95 -5.17 3.67 -3.47
N GLY A 96 -4.45 3.51 -2.35
CA GLY A 96 -5.00 3.09 -1.07
C GLY A 96 -6.08 4.04 -0.55
N LEU A 97 -5.85 5.35 -0.64
CA LEU A 97 -6.83 6.36 -0.21
C LEU A 97 -8.05 6.41 -1.12
N ALA A 98 -7.90 6.13 -2.42
CA ALA A 98 -9.03 5.98 -3.32
C ALA A 98 -9.88 4.75 -2.97
N LEU A 99 -9.25 3.60 -2.71
CA LEU A 99 -9.91 2.36 -2.29
C LEU A 99 -10.60 2.50 -0.92
N LEU A 100 -10.01 3.25 0.00
CA LEU A 100 -10.60 3.50 1.33
C LEU A 100 -12.02 4.09 1.25
N ALA A 101 -12.25 5.02 0.31
CA ALA A 101 -13.58 5.59 0.09
C ALA A 101 -14.62 4.49 -0.26
N ARG A 102 -14.20 3.51 -1.07
CA ARG A 102 -15.04 2.37 -1.45
C ARG A 102 -15.32 1.42 -0.29
N PHE A 103 -14.37 1.24 0.62
CA PHE A 103 -14.54 0.35 1.79
C PHE A 103 -15.47 0.97 2.83
N ILE A 104 -15.31 2.25 3.14
CA ILE A 104 -16.18 2.95 4.10
C ILE A 104 -17.61 2.99 3.58
N GLY A 105 -17.78 3.25 2.27
CA GLY A 105 -19.08 3.35 1.62
C GLY A 105 -19.83 4.64 1.98
N PHE A 106 -20.97 4.82 1.32
CA PHE A 106 -21.73 6.09 1.32
C PHE A 106 -23.06 6.00 2.07
N ASP A 107 -23.33 4.86 2.69
CA ASP A 107 -24.59 4.58 3.38
C ASP A 107 -24.82 5.45 4.64
N ARG A 108 -23.74 6.05 5.18
CA ARG A 108 -23.77 6.88 6.41
C ARG A 108 -22.88 8.13 6.29
N PRO A 109 -23.28 9.14 5.49
CA PRO A 109 -22.45 10.29 5.15
C PRO A 109 -21.95 11.07 6.37
N GLU A 110 -22.80 11.26 7.39
CA GLU A 110 -22.45 11.98 8.63
C GLU A 110 -21.21 11.42 9.35
N ARG A 111 -20.97 10.11 9.22
CA ARG A 111 -19.83 9.44 9.87
C ARG A 111 -18.64 9.26 8.94
N SER A 112 -18.88 9.05 7.64
CA SER A 112 -17.82 8.82 6.64
C SER A 112 -17.16 10.12 6.19
N GLU A 113 -17.92 11.19 6.00
CA GLU A 113 -17.45 12.47 5.45
C GLU A 113 -16.34 13.14 6.29
N PRO A 114 -16.41 13.18 7.64
CA PRO A 114 -15.31 13.74 8.44
C PRO A 114 -13.98 13.00 8.29
N VAL A 115 -14.02 11.70 7.96
CA VAL A 115 -12.81 10.90 7.69
C VAL A 115 -12.32 11.18 6.27
N LEU A 116 -13.20 11.11 5.29
CA LEU A 116 -12.87 11.33 3.87
C LEU A 116 -12.30 12.72 3.64
N ARG A 117 -12.79 13.74 4.35
CA ARG A 117 -12.24 15.10 4.26
C ARG A 117 -10.76 15.17 4.64
N ARG A 118 -10.30 14.33 5.57
CA ARG A 118 -8.88 14.24 5.95
C ARG A 118 -8.07 13.48 4.90
N THR A 119 -8.65 12.45 4.30
CA THR A 119 -7.96 11.64 3.27
C THR A 119 -7.71 12.44 2.01
N TYR A 120 -8.60 13.36 1.61
CA TYR A 120 -8.41 14.18 0.40
C TYR A 120 -7.12 15.01 0.42
N ARG A 121 -6.75 15.59 1.57
CA ARG A 121 -5.50 16.36 1.67
C ARG A 121 -4.29 15.45 1.47
N VAL A 122 -4.29 14.29 2.11
CA VAL A 122 -3.18 13.33 1.99
C VAL A 122 -3.11 12.76 0.58
N ALA A 123 -4.25 12.45 -0.03
CA ALA A 123 -4.34 11.95 -1.40
C ALA A 123 -3.85 12.98 -2.43
N GLU A 124 -4.16 14.27 -2.22
CA GLU A 124 -3.67 15.35 -3.09
C GLU A 124 -2.15 15.49 -2.98
N TRP A 125 -1.59 15.51 -1.76
CA TRP A 125 -0.14 15.58 -1.57
C TRP A 125 0.59 14.34 -2.08
N SER A 126 0.06 13.13 -1.85
CA SER A 126 0.65 11.92 -2.37
C SER A 126 0.62 11.89 -3.90
N ALA A 127 -0.47 12.32 -4.53
CA ALA A 127 -0.53 12.40 -5.98
C ALA A 127 0.47 13.43 -6.56
N TRP A 128 0.65 14.59 -5.92
CA TRP A 128 1.69 15.55 -6.30
C TRP A 128 3.11 14.99 -6.14
N THR A 129 3.41 14.39 -4.99
CA THR A 129 4.71 13.76 -4.74
C THR A 129 4.99 12.68 -5.78
N TRP A 130 4.00 11.86 -6.11
CA TRP A 130 4.10 10.85 -7.15
C TRP A 130 4.45 11.47 -8.51
N THR A 131 3.69 12.48 -8.97
CA THR A 131 3.98 13.16 -10.24
C THR A 131 5.38 13.75 -10.27
N VAL A 132 5.75 14.52 -9.24
CA VAL A 132 7.06 15.19 -9.20
C VAL A 132 8.19 14.17 -9.15
N ALA A 133 8.06 13.13 -8.33
CA ALA A 133 9.07 12.07 -8.25
C ALA A 133 9.21 11.29 -9.57
N ALA A 134 8.11 11.08 -10.30
CA ALA A 134 8.15 10.43 -11.62
C ALA A 134 8.88 11.29 -12.65
N VAL A 135 8.60 12.60 -12.71
CA VAL A 135 9.31 13.55 -13.59
C VAL A 135 10.79 13.64 -13.22
N VAL A 136 11.10 13.75 -11.93
CA VAL A 136 12.49 13.76 -11.43
C VAL A 136 13.20 12.46 -11.81
N SER A 137 12.53 11.31 -11.73
CA SER A 137 13.09 10.03 -12.15
C SER A 137 13.49 10.03 -13.62
N VAL A 138 12.67 10.59 -14.52
CA VAL A 138 13.00 10.72 -15.95
C VAL A 138 14.27 11.56 -16.14
N VAL A 139 14.39 12.69 -15.45
CA VAL A 139 15.57 13.57 -15.54
C VAL A 139 16.83 12.86 -15.03
N LEU A 140 16.73 12.15 -13.90
CA LEU A 140 17.86 11.42 -13.32
C LEU A 140 18.30 10.25 -14.20
N LEU A 141 17.36 9.51 -14.79
CA LEU A 141 17.67 8.43 -15.74
C LEU A 141 18.26 8.97 -17.05
N THR A 142 17.86 10.16 -17.49
CA THR A 142 18.49 10.84 -18.63
C THR A 142 19.94 11.21 -18.29
N ALA A 143 20.18 11.74 -17.08
CA ALA A 143 21.52 12.08 -16.59
C ALA A 143 22.43 10.86 -16.42
N GLU A 144 21.87 9.68 -16.17
CA GLU A 144 22.61 8.41 -16.09
C GLU A 144 23.24 8.03 -17.44
N LEU A 145 22.56 8.35 -18.56
CA LEU A 145 23.06 8.05 -19.91
C LEU A 145 24.15 9.02 -20.40
N GLN A 146 24.32 10.16 -19.73
CA GLN A 146 25.31 11.18 -20.10
C GLN A 146 26.15 11.59 -18.87
N PRO A 147 27.03 10.71 -18.36
CA PRO A 147 27.82 11.01 -17.18
C PRO A 147 28.70 12.25 -17.40
N GLY A 148 28.55 13.26 -16.53
CA GLY A 148 29.38 14.47 -16.53
C GLY A 148 28.76 15.71 -17.16
N SER A 149 27.58 15.61 -17.79
CA SER A 149 26.81 16.76 -18.29
C SER A 149 25.46 16.90 -17.58
N VAL A 150 24.89 18.11 -17.61
CA VAL A 150 23.51 18.36 -17.16
C VAL A 150 22.58 18.12 -18.36
N PRO A 151 21.55 17.25 -18.25
CA PRO A 151 20.64 17.00 -19.36
C PRO A 151 19.91 18.27 -19.79
N SER A 152 19.87 18.53 -21.10
CA SER A 152 19.01 19.57 -21.65
C SER A 152 17.55 19.09 -21.74
N PRO A 153 16.56 19.99 -21.87
CA PRO A 153 15.18 19.60 -22.13
C PRO A 153 15.02 18.74 -23.41
N GLY A 154 15.89 18.93 -24.40
CA GLY A 154 15.92 18.12 -25.62
C GLY A 154 16.40 16.68 -25.38
N ASP A 155 17.38 16.50 -24.51
CA ASP A 155 17.87 15.17 -24.11
C ASP A 155 16.77 14.40 -23.36
N VAL A 156 16.07 15.07 -22.44
CA VAL A 156 14.95 14.49 -21.69
C VAL A 156 13.82 14.08 -22.62
N TRP A 157 13.47 14.93 -23.60
CA TRP A 157 12.46 14.57 -24.60
C TRP A 157 12.90 13.37 -25.45
N THR A 158 14.16 13.34 -25.86
CA THR A 158 14.74 12.24 -26.63
C THR A 158 14.68 10.93 -25.84
N TYR A 159 15.04 10.96 -24.56
CA TYR A 159 14.93 9.82 -23.64
C TYR A 159 13.48 9.30 -23.57
N VAL A 160 12.51 10.20 -23.34
CA VAL A 160 11.09 9.82 -23.26
C VAL A 160 10.59 9.25 -24.60
N ALA A 161 10.99 9.82 -25.73
CA ALA A 161 10.53 9.36 -27.04
C ALA A 161 11.15 8.01 -27.45
N SER A 162 12.40 7.77 -27.10
CA SER A 162 13.18 6.62 -27.55
C SER A 162 13.17 5.44 -26.56
N ILE A 163 13.04 5.69 -25.26
CA ILE A 163 13.20 4.65 -24.23
C ILE A 163 11.86 4.33 -23.57
N ALA A 164 11.51 3.04 -23.54
CA ALA A 164 10.25 2.54 -22.95
C ALA A 164 10.09 2.96 -21.48
N ALA A 165 11.19 2.95 -20.71
CA ALA A 165 11.22 3.42 -19.34
C ALA A 165 10.76 4.88 -19.19
N GLY A 166 11.21 5.76 -20.09
CA GLY A 166 10.80 7.16 -20.13
C GLY A 166 9.31 7.33 -20.45
N LYS A 167 8.79 6.57 -21.42
CA LYS A 167 7.35 6.54 -21.75
C LYS A 167 6.51 6.09 -20.55
N GLY A 168 6.95 5.03 -19.88
CA GLY A 168 6.24 4.47 -18.72
C GLY A 168 6.19 5.44 -17.54
N LEU A 169 7.32 6.10 -17.23
CA LEU A 169 7.36 7.12 -16.18
C LEU A 169 6.53 8.37 -16.52
N LEU A 170 6.51 8.78 -17.79
CA LEU A 170 5.67 9.90 -18.23
C LEU A 170 4.17 9.56 -18.10
N LEU A 171 3.78 8.35 -18.50
CA LEU A 171 2.40 7.86 -18.31
C LEU A 171 2.05 7.82 -16.82
N SER A 172 2.94 7.30 -15.98
CA SER A 172 2.79 7.28 -14.51
C SER A 172 2.62 8.70 -13.94
N ALA A 173 3.44 9.65 -14.36
CA ALA A 173 3.33 11.05 -13.97
C ALA A 173 1.99 11.66 -14.38
N GLY A 174 1.52 11.34 -15.60
CA GLY A 174 0.20 11.71 -16.11
C GLY A 174 -0.96 11.16 -15.27
N CYS A 175 -0.87 9.90 -14.85
CA CYS A 175 -1.84 9.30 -13.91
C CYS A 175 -1.80 9.97 -12.54
N GLY A 176 -0.62 10.38 -12.06
CA GLY A 176 -0.49 11.18 -10.84
C GLY A 176 -1.19 12.54 -10.95
N LEU A 177 -0.98 13.25 -12.06
CA LEU A 177 -1.66 14.54 -12.32
C LEU A 177 -3.17 14.38 -12.45
N LEU A 178 -3.61 13.34 -13.15
CA LEU A 178 -5.03 13.00 -13.25
C LEU A 178 -5.61 12.66 -11.88
N SER A 179 -4.85 11.97 -11.01
CA SER A 179 -5.25 11.69 -9.63
C SER A 179 -5.39 12.96 -8.81
N VAL A 180 -4.48 13.94 -8.94
CA VAL A 180 -4.64 15.28 -8.33
C VAL A 180 -5.94 15.92 -8.77
N TRP A 181 -6.20 15.94 -10.08
CA TRP A 181 -7.41 16.53 -10.65
C TRP A 181 -8.67 15.83 -10.14
N LEU A 182 -8.69 14.50 -10.13
CA LEU A 182 -9.81 13.71 -9.61
C LEU A 182 -10.06 13.96 -8.12
N VAL A 183 -9.02 14.05 -7.29
CA VAL A 183 -9.16 14.39 -5.86
C VAL A 183 -9.77 15.78 -5.70
N ARG A 184 -9.32 16.77 -6.47
CA ARG A 184 -9.92 18.12 -6.46
C ARG A 184 -11.36 18.12 -6.93
N LEU A 185 -11.68 17.30 -7.94
CA LEU A 185 -13.04 17.15 -8.45
C LEU A 185 -13.97 16.52 -7.40
N THR A 186 -13.51 15.47 -6.70
CA THR A 186 -14.22 14.84 -5.58
C THR A 186 -14.43 15.83 -4.43
N ARG A 187 -13.45 16.68 -4.11
CA ARG A 187 -13.63 17.73 -3.08
C ARG A 187 -14.72 18.74 -3.43
N ARG A 188 -14.97 18.98 -4.73
CA ARG A 188 -15.99 19.93 -5.21
C ARG A 188 -17.36 19.29 -5.43
N HIS A 189 -17.39 18.07 -5.95
CA HIS A 189 -18.62 17.41 -6.42
C HIS A 189 -19.01 16.18 -5.57
N GLY A 190 -18.26 15.90 -4.51
CA GLY A 190 -18.44 14.71 -3.68
C GLY A 190 -18.28 13.41 -4.49
N GLU A 191 -19.14 12.45 -4.22
CA GLU A 191 -19.08 11.09 -4.77
C GLU A 191 -19.72 10.95 -6.16
N ARG A 192 -20.03 12.08 -6.83
CA ARG A 192 -20.28 12.07 -8.28
C ARG A 192 -19.06 11.57 -9.06
N VAL A 193 -17.87 11.60 -8.44
CA VAL A 193 -16.64 11.01 -8.97
C VAL A 193 -16.45 9.61 -8.35
N PRO A 194 -16.68 8.52 -9.10
CA PRO A 194 -16.63 7.16 -8.55
C PRO A 194 -15.28 6.84 -7.90
N ALA A 195 -15.31 6.17 -6.76
CA ALA A 195 -14.10 5.72 -6.07
C ALA A 195 -13.31 4.71 -6.92
N GLU A 196 -14.03 3.90 -7.69
CA GLU A 196 -13.49 2.91 -8.63
C GLU A 196 -12.66 3.58 -9.73
N LEU A 197 -13.12 4.70 -10.28
CA LEU A 197 -12.38 5.47 -11.28
C LEU A 197 -11.07 6.00 -10.69
N ARG A 198 -11.13 6.57 -9.47
CA ARG A 198 -9.95 7.09 -8.77
C ARG A 198 -8.92 6.00 -8.49
N ALA A 199 -9.37 4.86 -7.98
CA ALA A 199 -8.51 3.72 -7.71
C ALA A 199 -7.95 3.13 -9.02
N GLY A 200 -8.77 3.02 -10.06
CA GLY A 200 -8.38 2.53 -11.37
C GLY A 200 -7.28 3.37 -12.00
N VAL A 201 -7.41 4.70 -11.99
CA VAL A 201 -6.37 5.62 -12.50
C VAL A 201 -5.06 5.48 -11.71
N ALA A 202 -5.14 5.42 -10.38
CA ALA A 202 -3.94 5.30 -9.55
C ALA A 202 -3.22 3.95 -9.76
N LEU A 203 -3.97 2.85 -9.85
CA LEU A 203 -3.42 1.51 -10.10
C LEU A 203 -2.90 1.38 -11.54
N PHE A 204 -3.57 1.99 -12.52
CA PHE A 204 -3.11 2.01 -13.90
C PHE A 204 -1.77 2.72 -14.04
N GLY A 205 -1.56 3.84 -13.33
CA GLY A 205 -0.29 4.55 -13.34
C GLY A 205 0.90 3.80 -12.73
N LEU A 206 0.66 2.69 -12.03
CA LEU A 206 1.70 1.80 -11.51
C LEU A 206 2.12 0.71 -12.51
N LEU A 207 1.27 0.40 -13.50
CA LEU A 207 1.54 -0.65 -14.50
C LEU A 207 2.82 -0.44 -15.31
N PRO A 208 3.20 0.79 -15.72
CA PRO A 208 4.38 0.96 -16.56
C PRO A 208 5.70 0.84 -15.80
N LEU A 209 5.66 0.88 -14.47
CA LEU A 209 6.85 0.97 -13.62
C LEU A 209 7.69 -0.31 -13.57
N PRO A 210 7.14 -1.53 -13.70
CA PRO A 210 7.92 -2.76 -13.88
C PRO A 210 8.37 -2.99 -15.33
N LEU A 211 7.74 -2.34 -16.31
CA LEU A 211 8.02 -2.48 -17.75
C LEU A 211 9.30 -1.74 -18.20
N THR A 212 10.02 -1.12 -17.26
CA THR A 212 11.22 -0.33 -17.57
C THR A 212 12.50 -1.17 -17.70
N GLY A 213 12.42 -2.50 -17.53
CA GLY A 213 13.54 -3.43 -17.66
C GLY A 213 13.68 -4.01 -19.06
N HIS A 214 14.92 -4.24 -19.51
CA HIS A 214 15.24 -4.93 -20.76
C HIS A 214 14.92 -6.44 -20.66
N ALA A 215 13.65 -6.82 -20.60
CA ALA A 215 13.25 -8.20 -20.83
C ALA A 215 13.47 -8.52 -22.32
N THR A 216 14.63 -9.09 -22.63
CA THR A 216 15.04 -9.53 -23.97
C THR A 216 14.00 -10.48 -24.56
N ASN A 217 13.59 -10.26 -25.81
CA ASN A 217 12.63 -11.06 -26.59
C ASN A 217 12.82 -12.59 -26.44
N TRP A 218 11.95 -13.23 -25.67
CA TRP A 218 11.94 -14.66 -25.34
C TRP A 218 10.50 -15.16 -25.26
N ASP A 219 10.29 -16.47 -25.41
CA ASP A 219 8.97 -17.08 -25.65
C ASP A 219 7.89 -16.78 -24.58
N TYR A 220 8.30 -16.38 -23.36
CA TYR A 220 7.39 -16.09 -22.25
C TYR A 220 7.35 -14.62 -21.83
N HIS A 221 7.89 -13.71 -22.65
CA HIS A 221 7.94 -12.28 -22.38
C HIS A 221 6.57 -11.69 -21.98
N ASP A 222 5.56 -11.89 -22.83
CA ASP A 222 4.24 -11.28 -22.63
C ASP A 222 3.54 -11.82 -21.39
N LEU A 223 3.71 -13.12 -21.11
CA LEU A 223 3.13 -13.76 -19.93
C LEU A 223 3.82 -13.28 -18.64
N SER A 224 5.14 -13.10 -18.68
CA SER A 224 5.90 -12.51 -17.57
C SER A 224 5.50 -11.05 -17.31
N MET A 225 5.28 -10.26 -18.37
CA MET A 225 4.79 -8.88 -18.26
C MET A 225 3.43 -8.82 -17.59
N VAL A 226 2.44 -9.56 -18.10
CA VAL A 226 1.09 -9.60 -17.51
C VAL A 226 1.13 -10.10 -16.06
N SER A 227 1.93 -11.12 -15.77
CA SER A 227 2.13 -11.62 -14.40
C SER A 227 2.67 -10.54 -13.46
N MET A 228 3.70 -9.80 -13.88
CA MET A 228 4.30 -8.72 -13.09
C MET A 228 3.35 -7.54 -12.90
N GLU A 229 2.61 -7.16 -13.93
CA GLU A 229 1.57 -6.12 -13.86
C GLU A 229 0.48 -6.48 -12.84
N LEU A 230 -0.06 -7.70 -12.93
CA LEU A 230 -1.03 -8.21 -11.97
C LEU A 230 -0.46 -8.25 -10.55
N HIS A 231 0.81 -8.65 -10.39
CA HIS A 231 1.50 -8.66 -9.11
C HIS A 231 1.52 -7.27 -8.49
N VAL A 232 1.95 -6.26 -9.25
CA VAL A 232 2.09 -4.89 -8.75
C VAL A 232 0.74 -4.25 -8.44
N VAL A 233 -0.26 -4.43 -9.29
CA VAL A 233 -1.63 -3.94 -9.02
C VAL A 233 -2.18 -4.56 -7.74
N ALA A 234 -2.08 -5.88 -7.60
CA ALA A 234 -2.59 -6.59 -6.44
C ALA A 234 -1.84 -6.22 -5.16
N ALA A 235 -0.50 -6.16 -5.20
CA ALA A 235 0.32 -5.76 -4.06
C ALA A 235 0.04 -4.31 -3.64
N SER A 236 -0.12 -3.41 -4.60
CA SER A 236 -0.39 -1.98 -4.34
C SER A 236 -1.79 -1.75 -3.76
N ALA A 237 -2.81 -2.42 -4.31
CA ALA A 237 -4.17 -2.36 -3.79
C ALA A 237 -4.24 -2.90 -2.35
N TRP A 238 -3.49 -3.97 -2.07
CA TRP A 238 -3.41 -4.58 -0.74
C TRP A 238 -2.67 -3.69 0.26
N ALA A 239 -1.41 -3.34 -0.02
CA ALA A 239 -0.58 -2.56 0.90
C ALA A 239 -1.15 -1.16 1.12
N GLY A 240 -1.54 -0.48 0.04
CA GLY A 240 -2.16 0.85 0.11
C GLY A 240 -3.50 0.82 0.82
N GLY A 241 -4.37 -0.14 0.51
CA GLY A 241 -5.67 -0.31 1.15
C GLY A 241 -5.53 -0.59 2.65
N LEU A 242 -4.62 -1.47 3.04
CA LEU A 242 -4.34 -1.79 4.44
C LEU A 242 -3.80 -0.58 5.20
N GLY A 243 -2.82 0.11 4.63
CA GLY A 243 -2.25 1.33 5.20
C GLY A 243 -3.32 2.40 5.41
N ALA A 244 -4.20 2.63 4.42
CA ALA A 244 -5.29 3.59 4.53
C ALA A 244 -6.29 3.20 5.64
N VAL A 245 -6.68 1.92 5.74
CA VAL A 245 -7.56 1.43 6.81
C VAL A 245 -6.93 1.62 8.18
N VAL A 246 -5.66 1.24 8.37
CA VAL A 246 -4.97 1.36 9.66
C VAL A 246 -4.82 2.82 10.08
N VAL A 247 -4.36 3.69 9.18
CA VAL A 247 -4.09 5.09 9.50
C VAL A 247 -5.37 5.87 9.79
N PHE A 248 -6.45 5.65 9.03
CA PHE A 248 -7.65 6.49 9.13
C PHE A 248 -8.79 5.86 9.94
N LEU A 249 -8.84 4.54 10.10
CA LEU A 249 -9.98 3.84 10.74
C LEU A 249 -9.65 3.12 12.06
N SER A 250 -8.38 2.95 12.44
CA SER A 250 -7.99 2.24 13.67
C SER A 250 -8.65 2.80 14.95
N GLY A 251 -8.86 4.12 15.03
CA GLY A 251 -9.53 4.78 16.14
C GLY A 251 -11.07 4.81 16.06
N ARG A 252 -11.69 4.18 15.05
CA ARG A 252 -13.12 4.32 14.74
C ARG A 252 -13.78 2.95 14.55
N ALA A 253 -14.11 2.29 15.66
CA ALA A 253 -14.68 0.93 15.68
C ALA A 253 -15.89 0.76 14.73
N ASP A 254 -16.80 1.73 14.70
CA ASP A 254 -18.00 1.68 13.85
C ASP A 254 -17.67 1.63 12.34
N LEU A 255 -16.72 2.46 11.88
CA LEU A 255 -16.33 2.49 10.47
C LEU A 255 -15.42 1.31 10.11
N LEU A 256 -14.56 0.91 11.06
CA LEU A 256 -13.71 -0.26 10.89
C LEU A 256 -14.53 -1.54 10.73
N ALA A 257 -15.64 -1.68 11.46
CA ALA A 257 -16.56 -2.83 11.33
C ALA A 257 -17.21 -2.92 9.94
N VAL A 258 -17.34 -1.81 9.21
CA VAL A 258 -17.88 -1.78 7.84
C VAL A 258 -16.76 -1.97 6.80
N ALA A 259 -15.65 -1.27 6.97
CA ALA A 259 -14.57 -1.25 5.99
C ALA A 259 -13.72 -2.52 6.01
N LEU A 260 -13.44 -3.08 7.19
CA LEU A 260 -12.52 -4.21 7.35
C LEU A 260 -13.02 -5.50 6.66
N PRO A 261 -14.30 -5.90 6.73
CA PRO A 261 -14.81 -7.04 5.95
C PRO A 261 -14.66 -6.85 4.44
N ARG A 262 -14.93 -5.63 3.94
CA ARG A 262 -14.84 -5.29 2.50
C ARG A 262 -13.37 -5.33 2.04
N PHE A 263 -12.48 -4.73 2.82
CA PHE A 263 -11.03 -4.80 2.58
C PHE A 263 -10.51 -6.25 2.66
N SER A 264 -10.93 -7.05 3.64
CA SER A 264 -10.49 -8.44 3.80
C SER A 264 -10.87 -9.32 2.59
N ARG A 265 -12.01 -9.05 1.94
CA ARG A 265 -12.37 -9.73 0.68
C ARG A 265 -11.41 -9.38 -0.45
N LEU A 266 -11.06 -8.10 -0.60
CA LEU A 266 -10.05 -7.66 -1.58
C LEU A 266 -8.68 -8.27 -1.26
N ALA A 267 -8.25 -8.19 0.00
CA ALA A 267 -6.95 -8.70 0.45
C ALA A 267 -6.79 -10.21 0.17
N THR A 268 -7.85 -11.01 0.32
CA THR A 268 -7.82 -12.43 -0.05
C THR A 268 -7.46 -12.62 -1.53
N TRP A 269 -8.09 -11.87 -2.43
CA TRP A 269 -7.78 -11.92 -3.85
C TRP A 269 -6.36 -11.41 -4.15
N CYS A 270 -5.95 -10.34 -3.50
CA CYS A 270 -4.59 -9.81 -3.65
C CYS A 270 -3.53 -10.84 -3.23
N VAL A 271 -3.71 -11.51 -2.09
CA VAL A 271 -2.78 -12.57 -1.61
C VAL A 271 -2.67 -13.70 -2.63
N VAL A 272 -3.79 -14.15 -3.19
CA VAL A 272 -3.79 -15.20 -4.22
C VAL A 272 -3.06 -14.74 -5.48
N VAL A 273 -3.38 -13.55 -6.00
CA VAL A 273 -2.75 -13.02 -7.22
C VAL A 273 -1.26 -12.79 -7.02
N VAL A 274 -0.86 -12.13 -5.93
CA VAL A 274 0.55 -11.87 -5.59
C VAL A 274 1.32 -13.17 -5.36
N GLY A 275 0.69 -14.17 -4.72
CA GLY A 275 1.28 -15.48 -4.48
C GLY A 275 1.53 -16.25 -5.76
N LEU A 276 0.50 -16.39 -6.60
CA LEU A 276 0.60 -17.11 -7.87
C LEU A 276 1.58 -16.43 -8.84
N SER A 277 1.48 -15.11 -9.01
CA SER A 277 2.43 -14.36 -9.87
C SER A 277 3.85 -14.38 -9.32
N GLY A 278 4.02 -14.36 -7.99
CA GLY A 278 5.34 -14.45 -7.35
C GLY A 278 6.01 -15.82 -7.58
N VAL A 279 5.25 -16.91 -7.43
CA VAL A 279 5.72 -18.27 -7.75
C VAL A 279 6.01 -18.39 -9.23
N PHE A 280 5.11 -17.93 -10.09
CA PHE A 280 5.29 -17.97 -11.55
C PHE A 280 6.58 -17.24 -11.97
N ASN A 281 6.77 -15.98 -11.53
CA ASN A 281 7.95 -15.19 -11.90
C ASN A 281 9.24 -15.82 -11.33
N GLY A 282 9.22 -16.34 -10.10
CA GLY A 282 10.38 -16.98 -9.50
C GLY A 282 10.78 -18.31 -10.18
N LEU A 283 9.79 -19.13 -10.56
CA LEU A 283 10.04 -20.37 -11.31
C LEU A 283 10.51 -20.10 -12.73
N LEU A 284 9.93 -19.10 -13.39
CA LEU A 284 10.29 -18.74 -14.74
C LEU A 284 11.75 -18.25 -14.81
N GLU A 285 12.20 -17.45 -13.84
CA GLU A 285 13.58 -16.97 -13.80
C GLU A 285 14.60 -18.06 -13.41
N LEU A 286 14.19 -19.05 -12.59
CA LEU A 286 14.95 -20.28 -12.35
C LEU A 286 15.07 -21.15 -13.62
N ALA A 287 14.02 -21.22 -14.44
CA ALA A 287 14.02 -22.01 -15.67
C ALA A 287 14.90 -21.41 -16.78
N VAL A 288 15.09 -20.08 -16.77
CA VAL A 288 15.92 -19.36 -17.76
C VAL A 288 17.39 -19.34 -17.40
N SER A 289 17.74 -19.39 -16.10
CA SER A 289 19.13 -19.33 -15.65
C SER A 289 19.82 -20.70 -15.84
N PRO A 290 20.81 -20.83 -16.74
CA PRO A 290 21.39 -22.11 -17.14
C PRO A 290 22.43 -22.64 -16.13
N VAL A 291 22.22 -22.42 -14.83
CA VAL A 291 23.17 -22.81 -13.78
C VAL A 291 22.51 -23.82 -12.83
N THR A 292 22.67 -25.09 -13.20
CA THR A 292 22.68 -26.32 -12.36
C THR A 292 21.35 -26.89 -11.84
N ASN A 293 21.36 -28.22 -11.68
CA ASN A 293 20.21 -29.08 -11.34
C ASN A 293 19.58 -28.70 -9.98
N LEU A 294 18.24 -28.62 -9.93
CA LEU A 294 17.48 -28.59 -8.69
C LEU A 294 17.72 -29.91 -7.92
N PRO A 295 18.04 -29.89 -6.61
CA PRO A 295 17.65 -28.88 -5.61
C PRO A 295 18.78 -27.99 -5.06
N GLU A 296 20.04 -28.22 -5.42
CA GLU A 296 21.20 -27.59 -4.76
C GLU A 296 21.28 -26.07 -5.01
N SER A 297 20.83 -25.62 -6.19
CA SER A 297 20.80 -24.19 -6.58
C SER A 297 19.95 -23.31 -5.65
N LEU A 298 18.94 -23.86 -4.95
CA LEU A 298 18.08 -23.09 -4.05
C LEU A 298 18.80 -22.60 -2.78
N TRP A 299 19.79 -23.35 -2.30
CA TRP A 299 20.57 -22.99 -1.10
C TRP A 299 21.97 -22.49 -1.43
N GLN A 300 22.49 -22.79 -2.62
CA GLN A 300 23.85 -22.43 -3.06
C GLN A 300 23.91 -21.19 -3.98
N THR A 301 22.78 -20.53 -4.24
CA THR A 301 22.77 -19.25 -4.97
C THR A 301 22.13 -18.13 -4.16
N ARG A 302 22.64 -16.90 -4.32
CA ARG A 302 22.03 -15.70 -3.72
C ARG A 302 20.58 -15.52 -4.13
N TYR A 303 20.28 -15.88 -5.38
CA TYR A 303 18.94 -15.80 -5.95
C TYR A 303 17.95 -16.81 -5.31
N GLY A 304 18.37 -18.07 -5.14
CA GLY A 304 17.56 -19.11 -4.49
C GLY A 304 17.20 -18.77 -3.05
N VAL A 305 18.16 -18.24 -2.27
CA VAL A 305 17.92 -17.79 -0.89
C VAL A 305 16.92 -16.63 -0.84
N LEU A 306 17.00 -15.69 -1.78
CA LEU A 306 16.05 -14.57 -1.86
C LEU A 306 14.63 -15.03 -2.24
N ILE A 307 14.47 -16.05 -3.09
CA ILE A 307 13.17 -16.68 -3.37
C ILE A 307 12.60 -17.35 -2.12
N LEU A 308 13.43 -18.12 -1.39
CA LEU A 308 13.01 -18.77 -0.15
C LEU A 308 12.58 -17.74 0.90
N ALA A 309 13.35 -16.66 1.05
CA ALA A 309 12.99 -15.54 1.93
C ALA A 309 11.65 -14.91 1.53
N LYS A 310 11.44 -14.63 0.23
CA LYS A 310 10.17 -14.08 -0.27
C LYS A 310 8.98 -15.01 0.00
N THR A 311 9.18 -16.31 -0.18
CA THR A 311 8.16 -17.35 0.10
C THR A 311 7.84 -17.40 1.59
N ALA A 312 8.84 -17.38 2.46
CA ALA A 312 8.66 -17.36 3.90
C ALA A 312 7.90 -16.11 4.38
N LEU A 313 8.26 -14.93 3.86
CA LEU A 313 7.55 -13.68 4.14
C LEU A 313 6.07 -13.77 3.72
N MET A 314 5.79 -14.36 2.56
CA MET A 314 4.41 -14.55 2.09
C MET A 314 3.60 -15.45 3.03
N ILE A 315 4.18 -16.54 3.52
CA ILE A 315 3.54 -17.44 4.49
C ILE A 315 3.23 -16.71 5.80
N VAL A 316 4.18 -15.91 6.30
CA VAL A 316 3.99 -15.10 7.52
C VAL A 316 2.83 -14.13 7.35
N VAL A 317 2.77 -13.42 6.21
CA VAL A 317 1.68 -12.48 5.94
C VAL A 317 0.33 -13.20 5.85
N ALA A 318 0.26 -14.34 5.14
CA ALA A 318 -0.96 -15.13 5.06
C ALA A 318 -1.43 -15.60 6.45
N ALA A 319 -0.50 -16.02 7.32
CA ALA A 319 -0.81 -16.41 8.69
C ALA A 319 -1.37 -15.22 9.51
N ILE A 320 -0.76 -14.04 9.40
CA ILE A 320 -1.26 -12.81 10.05
C ILE A 320 -2.67 -12.49 9.57
N ALA A 321 -2.92 -12.54 8.25
CA ALA A 321 -4.23 -12.27 7.67
C ALA A 321 -5.30 -13.26 8.18
N VAL A 322 -4.98 -14.55 8.30
CA VAL A 322 -5.86 -15.57 8.88
C VAL A 322 -6.18 -15.25 10.34
N VAL A 323 -5.19 -14.88 11.16
CA VAL A 323 -5.39 -14.50 12.56
C VAL A 323 -6.30 -13.28 12.69
N VAL A 324 -6.06 -12.23 11.88
CA VAL A 324 -6.90 -11.02 11.85
C VAL A 324 -8.34 -11.40 11.48
N ARG A 325 -8.54 -12.24 10.47
CA ARG A 325 -9.87 -12.65 9.99
C ARG A 325 -10.62 -13.54 10.99
N GLN A 326 -9.95 -14.50 11.60
CA GLN A 326 -10.61 -15.48 12.47
C GLN A 326 -10.79 -14.98 13.90
N ARG A 327 -9.83 -14.23 14.44
CA ARG A 327 -9.82 -13.84 15.87
C ARG A 327 -10.22 -12.40 16.11
N LEU A 328 -9.86 -11.49 15.21
CA LEU A 328 -10.02 -10.05 15.45
C LEU A 328 -11.26 -9.48 14.76
N LEU A 329 -11.58 -9.95 13.55
CA LEU A 329 -12.75 -9.49 12.79
C LEU A 329 -14.07 -9.69 13.56
N PRO A 330 -14.36 -10.86 14.19
CA PRO A 330 -15.62 -11.02 14.94
C PRO A 330 -15.73 -10.03 16.10
N ARG A 331 -14.63 -9.79 16.83
CA ARG A 331 -14.57 -8.83 17.94
C ARG A 331 -14.78 -7.38 17.48
N ILE A 332 -14.32 -7.04 16.27
CA ILE A 332 -14.56 -5.72 15.67
C ILE A 332 -16.02 -5.56 15.25
N LEU A 333 -16.63 -6.61 14.70
CA LEU A 333 -18.06 -6.60 14.37
C LEU A 333 -18.91 -6.40 15.63
N ASP A 334 -18.49 -6.96 16.76
CA ASP A 334 -19.05 -6.72 18.10
C ASP A 334 -18.67 -5.35 18.69
N ARG A 335 -17.99 -4.49 17.92
CA ARG A 335 -17.49 -3.16 18.33
C ARG A 335 -16.60 -3.16 19.56
N ARG A 336 -15.94 -4.28 19.84
CA ARG A 336 -14.97 -4.41 20.94
C ARG A 336 -13.63 -3.84 20.51
N ARG A 337 -12.87 -3.33 21.49
CA ARG A 337 -11.49 -2.90 21.28
C ARG A 337 -10.61 -4.11 20.98
N THR A 338 -9.76 -3.99 19.97
CA THR A 338 -8.84 -5.05 19.55
C THR A 338 -7.48 -4.46 19.20
N ALA A 339 -6.46 -5.32 19.15
CA ALA A 339 -5.12 -4.96 18.71
C ALA A 339 -4.97 -4.95 17.18
N VAL A 340 -6.04 -4.75 16.40
CA VAL A 340 -5.98 -4.85 14.92
C VAL A 340 -4.98 -3.90 14.30
N ALA A 341 -4.86 -2.67 14.81
CA ALA A 341 -3.86 -1.74 14.32
C ALA A 341 -2.42 -2.28 14.49
N VAL A 342 -2.14 -3.03 15.56
CA VAL A 342 -0.82 -3.65 15.81
C VAL A 342 -0.58 -4.81 14.86
N TRP A 343 -1.56 -5.70 14.69
CA TRP A 343 -1.45 -6.86 13.79
C TRP A 343 -1.33 -6.44 12.32
N CYS A 344 -2.15 -5.49 11.87
CA CYS A 344 -2.04 -4.93 10.52
C CYS A 344 -0.76 -4.07 10.36
N GLY A 345 -0.27 -3.46 11.44
CA GLY A 345 1.03 -2.80 11.45
C GLY A 345 2.18 -3.79 11.19
N TRP A 346 2.16 -4.95 11.85
CA TRP A 346 3.10 -6.04 11.57
C TRP A 346 3.00 -6.55 10.13
N GLU A 347 1.78 -6.75 9.63
CA GLU A 347 1.54 -7.15 8.23
C GLU A 347 2.21 -6.17 7.24
N LEU A 348 2.05 -4.86 7.47
CA LEU A 348 2.66 -3.81 6.66
C LEU A 348 4.19 -3.76 6.75
N VAL A 349 4.76 -4.04 7.93
CA VAL A 349 6.22 -4.18 8.08
C VAL A 349 6.74 -5.36 7.27
N VAL A 350 6.06 -6.51 7.32
CA VAL A 350 6.44 -7.70 6.53
C VAL A 350 6.29 -7.45 5.03
N LEU A 351 5.24 -6.75 4.60
CA LEU A 351 5.08 -6.31 3.20
C LEU A 351 6.21 -5.37 2.76
N GLY A 352 6.60 -4.42 3.62
CA GLY A 352 7.73 -3.53 3.36
C GLY A 352 9.06 -4.28 3.19
N MET A 353 9.31 -5.27 4.05
CA MET A 353 10.47 -6.15 3.91
C MET A 353 10.44 -6.95 2.61
N ALA A 354 9.27 -7.51 2.25
CA ALA A 354 9.11 -8.26 1.01
C ALA A 354 9.35 -7.39 -0.24
N PHE A 355 8.92 -6.12 -0.21
CA PHE A 355 9.21 -5.16 -1.27
C PHE A 355 10.72 -4.90 -1.39
N GLY A 356 11.42 -4.77 -0.26
CA GLY A 356 12.87 -4.62 -0.26
C GLY A 356 13.64 -5.80 -0.82
N VAL A 357 13.23 -7.01 -0.45
CA VAL A 357 13.77 -8.26 -1.02
C VAL A 357 13.52 -8.31 -2.53
N ALA A 358 12.34 -7.88 -3.00
CA ALA A 358 12.02 -7.83 -4.42
C ALA A 358 12.90 -6.85 -5.20
N VAL A 359 13.19 -5.66 -4.64
CA VAL A 359 14.12 -4.69 -5.25
C VAL A 359 15.56 -5.22 -5.28
N ALA A 360 15.98 -5.96 -4.26
CA ALA A 360 17.28 -6.62 -4.27
C ALA A 360 17.36 -7.71 -5.36
N LEU A 361 16.29 -8.48 -5.55
CA LEU A 361 16.18 -9.52 -6.57
C LEU A 361 16.33 -8.96 -8.00
N THR A 362 15.67 -7.84 -8.33
CA THR A 362 15.72 -7.27 -9.69
C THR A 362 17.10 -6.72 -10.08
N ARG A 363 18.02 -6.60 -9.13
CA ARG A 363 19.41 -6.17 -9.35
C ARG A 363 20.44 -7.23 -9.01
N SER A 364 20.03 -8.41 -8.52
CA SER A 364 20.93 -9.52 -8.23
C SER A 364 21.14 -10.36 -9.48
N SER A 365 22.39 -10.51 -9.91
CA SER A 365 22.76 -11.54 -10.88
C SER A 365 22.80 -12.91 -10.20
N VAL A 366 22.46 -13.97 -10.95
CA VAL A 366 22.63 -15.36 -10.50
C VAL A 366 24.12 -15.68 -10.45
N LEU A 367 24.74 -15.39 -9.31
CA LEU A 367 26.13 -15.76 -9.01
C LEU A 367 26.13 -16.87 -7.96
N PRO A 368 26.86 -17.98 -8.18
CA PRO A 368 27.15 -18.93 -7.12
C PRO A 368 27.96 -18.25 -6.01
N PHE A 369 27.82 -18.77 -4.79
CA PHE A 369 28.51 -18.23 -3.60
C PHE A 369 30.03 -18.38 -3.68
#